data_AF-G3HZJ9-F1
#
_entry.id   AF-G3HZJ9-F1
#
_cell.length_a   1.000
_cell.length_b   1.000
_cell.length_c   1.000
_cell.angle_alpha   90.00
_cell.angle_beta   90.00
_cell.angle_gamma   90.00
#
_symmetry.space_group_name_H-M   'P 1'
#
loop_
_entity.id
_entity.type
_entity.pdbx_description
1 polymer ?
#
loop_
_entity_poly.entity_id
_entity_poly.type
_entity_poly.pdbx_seq_one_letter_code
_entity_poly.pdbx_strand_id
1 'polypeptide(L)'
;AFVATGTNLSLQFFPASWQGEQRQTPSREYVDLEREAGKVYLKAPMILNGVCVIWKGWIDLHRLDGMGCLEFDEERAQQEDAIAQQAFEEARRRTREFEDRDRSHREEMEVRVSQLLAVTVAPVAPAAIAGPAAAAAREVKGGEVCCCVGASAAVRNGVESRTSAGWRERRVSICVVSPGRVLSALLQGGRPALRTEPMLDLEVVPERSLGNEQWEFTLGMPLAQAVAILQKHCRIIKNVQVLYSEQSPLSHDLILNLTQDGIKLLFDAFNQRLKVIEVYDLTKVKLKYCGVHFNSQAIAPTIEQIDQSFGATHPGVYNSAEQLFHLNFRGLSFSFQLDSWTEAPKYEPNFAHGLASLQIPHGATVKRMYIYSGNSLQDTKAPVMPLSCFLGNVYAESVDVLRDGTGPSGLRLRLLAAGCGPGVLADAKMRVFERSVYFGDSCQDVLSMLGSPHKVFYKSEDKMKIHSPSPHKQVPSKCNDYFFNYFTLGVDILFDANTHKVKKFVLHTNYPGHYNFNIYHRCEFKIPLAVKKENAGGQTETCTTYSKWDNIQELLGHPVEKPVVLHRSSSPNNTNPFGSTFCFGLQRMIFEVMQNNHIASVTLYGPPRPGAHLRTAELP
;
A
#
# COMPACT_ATOMS: atom_id res chain seq x y z
N ALA A 1 6.01 6.33 28.23
CA ALA A 1 6.88 7.12 27.32
C ALA A 1 7.77 7.97 28.21
N PHE A 2 9.09 7.78 28.17
CA PHE A 2 10.04 8.52 29.02
C PHE A 2 10.74 9.58 28.16
N VAL A 3 10.57 10.85 28.51
CA VAL A 3 10.91 11.99 27.63
C VAL A 3 12.02 12.82 28.29
N ALA A 4 13.27 12.54 27.93
CA ALA A 4 14.39 13.44 28.16
C ALA A 4 15.24 13.66 26.90
N THR A 5 15.29 12.68 25.99
CA THR A 5 16.17 12.69 24.79
C THR A 5 15.43 12.81 23.45
N GLY A 6 14.12 13.05 23.44
CA GLY A 6 13.32 13.10 22.20
C GLY A 6 13.11 11.73 21.52
N THR A 7 13.64 10.65 22.09
CA THR A 7 13.42 9.27 21.67
C THR A 7 12.21 8.70 22.42
N ASN A 8 11.19 8.22 21.69
CA ASN A 8 10.02 7.59 22.29
C ASN A 8 10.15 6.06 22.20
N LEU A 9 10.48 5.41 23.32
CA LEU A 9 10.52 3.95 23.44
C LEU A 9 9.26 3.46 24.16
N SER A 10 8.44 2.65 23.48
CA SER A 10 7.27 1.98 24.09
C SER A 10 7.65 0.56 24.52
N LEU A 11 7.72 0.33 25.84
CA LEU A 11 7.97 -0.98 26.43
C LEU A 11 6.65 -1.67 26.73
N GLN A 12 6.46 -2.87 26.20
CA GLN A 12 5.26 -3.67 26.42
C GLN A 12 5.62 -4.92 27.22
N PHE A 13 5.03 -5.05 28.41
CA PHE A 13 5.19 -6.22 29.28
C PHE A 13 3.89 -7.04 29.22
N PHE A 14 3.98 -8.29 28.78
CA PHE A 14 2.82 -9.18 28.62
C PHE A 14 2.70 -10.13 29.80
N PRO A 15 1.49 -10.45 30.32
CA PRO A 15 1.32 -11.54 31.27
C PRO A 15 1.53 -12.90 30.59
N ALA A 16 2.16 -13.85 31.30
CA ALA A 16 2.53 -15.19 30.78
C ALA A 16 1.36 -16.01 30.17
N SER A 17 0.11 -15.64 30.43
CA SER A 17 -1.09 -16.38 30.01
C SER A 17 -1.58 -16.05 28.59
N TRP A 18 -0.98 -15.08 27.89
CA TRP A 18 -1.42 -14.60 26.58
C TRP A 18 -0.32 -14.67 25.51
N GLN A 19 0.10 -15.88 25.08
CA GLN A 19 0.54 -16.22 23.70
C GLN A 19 1.32 -17.55 23.66
N GLY A 20 1.13 -18.30 22.56
CA GLY A 20 1.82 -19.56 22.25
C GLY A 20 3.14 -19.38 21.50
N GLU A 21 3.86 -18.29 21.72
CA GLU A 21 5.16 -18.00 21.12
C GLU A 21 6.22 -18.08 22.23
N GLN A 22 7.26 -18.90 22.07
CA GLN A 22 8.36 -19.00 23.03
C GLN A 22 9.17 -17.70 23.06
N ARG A 23 8.65 -16.67 23.73
CA ARG A 23 9.39 -15.46 24.05
C ARG A 23 9.06 -15.01 25.47
N GLN A 24 10.09 -15.13 26.30
CA GLN A 24 10.26 -14.67 27.69
C GLN A 24 9.00 -14.55 28.54
N THR A 25 8.82 -15.55 29.41
CA THR A 25 7.96 -15.46 30.58
C THR A 25 8.35 -14.24 31.44
N PRO A 26 7.40 -13.46 31.96
CA PRO A 26 7.69 -12.38 32.90
C PRO A 26 8.17 -13.00 34.20
N SER A 27 9.48 -13.01 34.42
CA SER A 27 10.04 -13.32 35.71
C SER A 27 9.89 -12.09 36.62
N ARG A 28 9.93 -12.33 37.93
CA ARG A 28 10.02 -11.28 38.97
C ARG A 28 11.22 -10.33 38.78
N GLU A 29 12.15 -10.70 37.90
CA GLU A 29 13.31 -9.90 37.52
C GLU A 29 12.99 -8.74 36.55
N TYR A 30 11.90 -8.84 35.79
CA TYR A 30 11.54 -7.84 34.77
C TYR A 30 10.57 -6.77 35.28
N VAL A 31 9.73 -7.12 36.25
CA VAL A 31 8.81 -6.19 36.92
C VAL A 31 8.89 -6.44 38.41
N ASP A 32 9.53 -5.53 39.13
CA ASP A 32 9.75 -5.62 40.57
C ASP A 32 9.01 -4.47 41.28
N LEU A 33 7.93 -4.85 41.99
CA LEU A 33 7.07 -3.96 42.77
C LEU A 33 7.46 -3.96 44.26
N GLU A 34 8.34 -4.87 44.68
CA GLU A 34 8.67 -5.09 46.10
C GLU A 34 9.99 -4.40 46.49
N ARG A 35 10.78 -3.94 45.52
CA ARG A 35 12.09 -3.30 45.75
C ARG A 35 12.01 -1.99 46.55
N GLU A 36 11.05 -1.12 46.25
CA GLU A 36 10.86 0.15 46.96
C GLU A 36 9.37 0.51 46.99
N ALA A 37 8.83 0.80 48.18
CA ALA A 37 7.43 1.15 48.34
C ALA A 37 7.09 2.43 47.56
N GLY A 38 6.04 2.37 46.73
CA GLY A 38 5.62 3.51 45.90
C GLY A 38 6.31 3.61 44.54
N LYS A 39 7.24 2.70 44.21
CA LYS A 39 7.87 2.64 42.88
C LYS A 39 7.79 1.24 42.28
N VAL A 40 7.78 1.17 40.95
CA VAL A 40 7.94 -0.06 40.18
C VAL A 40 9.25 -0.03 39.42
N TYR A 41 10.10 -1.03 39.60
CA TYR A 41 11.32 -1.23 38.83
C TYR A 41 11.05 -2.14 37.65
N LEU A 42 11.61 -1.78 36.50
CA LEU A 42 11.35 -2.41 35.23
C LEU A 42 12.68 -2.71 34.53
N LYS A 43 12.83 -3.94 34.03
CA LYS A 43 13.98 -4.40 33.25
C LYS A 43 13.47 -5.04 31.96
N ALA A 44 13.96 -4.57 30.81
CA ALA A 44 13.53 -5.05 29.50
C ALA A 44 14.72 -5.28 28.57
N PRO A 45 15.15 -6.54 28.35
CA PRO A 45 16.22 -6.86 27.40
C PRO A 45 15.69 -6.86 25.95
N MET A 46 16.34 -6.10 25.06
CA MET A 46 15.92 -5.95 23.66
C MET A 46 17.11 -5.76 22.71
N ILE A 47 16.85 -5.92 21.41
CA ILE A 47 17.84 -5.65 20.38
C ILE A 47 17.40 -4.35 19.68
N LEU A 48 18.13 -3.26 19.91
CA LEU A 48 17.86 -1.95 19.32
C LEU A 48 18.86 -1.70 18.18
N ASN A 49 18.36 -1.66 16.95
CA ASN A 49 19.18 -1.45 15.73
C ASN A 49 20.38 -2.41 15.59
N GLY A 50 20.20 -3.66 16.01
CA GLY A 50 21.26 -4.69 15.95
C GLY A 50 22.21 -4.70 17.15
N VAL A 51 22.03 -3.80 18.13
CA VAL A 51 22.79 -3.79 19.38
C VAL A 51 21.94 -4.42 20.48
N CYS A 52 22.46 -5.46 21.13
CA CYS A 52 21.81 -6.07 22.29
C CYS A 52 21.94 -5.12 23.49
N VAL A 53 20.81 -4.70 24.05
CA VAL A 53 20.75 -3.74 25.16
C VAL A 53 19.69 -4.15 26.18
N ILE A 54 19.91 -3.79 27.43
CA ILE A 54 18.95 -3.93 28.52
C ILE A 54 18.50 -2.54 28.94
N TRP A 55 17.20 -2.28 28.81
CA TRP A 55 16.61 -1.10 29.42
C TRP A 55 16.34 -1.37 30.90
N LYS A 56 16.77 -0.47 31.77
CA LYS A 56 16.50 -0.51 33.22
C LYS A 56 15.95 0.83 33.66
N GLY A 57 14.87 0.81 34.44
CA GLY A 57 14.29 2.04 34.97
C GLY A 57 13.32 1.79 36.09
N TRP A 58 12.80 2.89 36.64
CA TRP A 58 11.76 2.87 37.65
C TRP A 58 10.69 3.91 37.35
N ILE A 59 9.47 3.66 37.81
CA ILE A 59 8.33 4.58 37.72
C ILE A 59 7.75 4.77 39.12
N ASP A 60 7.48 6.00 39.52
CA ASP A 60 6.71 6.34 40.71
C ASP A 60 5.22 6.05 40.47
N LEU A 61 4.60 5.27 41.35
CA LEU A 61 3.21 4.82 41.22
C LEU A 61 2.19 5.95 41.43
N HIS A 62 2.56 7.02 42.13
CA HIS A 62 1.69 8.16 42.39
C HIS A 62 1.82 9.24 41.32
N ARG A 63 3.05 9.53 40.89
CA ARG A 63 3.34 10.61 39.93
C ARG A 63 3.32 10.16 38.48
N LEU A 64 3.41 8.85 38.22
CA LEU A 64 3.51 8.25 36.89
C LEU A 64 4.69 8.79 36.07
N ASP A 65 5.72 9.33 36.74
CA ASP A 65 6.99 9.73 36.17
C ASP A 65 8.10 8.78 36.64
N GLY A 66 9.22 8.79 35.93
CA GLY A 66 10.25 7.81 36.15
C GLY A 66 11.52 8.11 35.37
N MET A 67 12.58 7.38 35.72
CA MET A 67 13.88 7.47 35.06
C MET A 67 14.30 6.09 34.57
N GLY A 68 14.96 6.04 33.42
CA GLY A 68 15.53 4.79 32.90
C GLY A 68 16.73 5.05 32.01
N CYS A 69 17.60 4.04 31.93
CA CYS A 69 18.80 4.01 31.10
C CYS A 69 18.81 2.75 30.23
N LEU A 70 19.61 2.80 29.17
CA LEU A 70 19.95 1.65 28.33
C LEU A 70 21.38 1.22 28.69
N GLU A 71 21.56 -0.06 28.98
CA GLU A 71 22.85 -0.69 29.22
C GLU A 71 23.14 -1.69 28.09
N PHE A 72 24.40 -1.85 27.70
CA PHE A 72 24.79 -2.84 26.69
C PHE A 72 24.74 -4.25 27.27
N ASP A 73 24.15 -5.20 26.53
CA ASP A 73 24.02 -6.60 26.92
C ASP A 73 25.11 -7.44 26.23
N GLU A 74 26.28 -7.52 26.86
CA GLU A 74 27.45 -8.20 26.29
C GLU A 74 27.24 -9.71 26.12
N GLU A 75 26.61 -10.36 27.10
CA GLU A 75 26.35 -11.81 27.09
C GLU A 75 25.42 -12.18 25.93
N ARG A 76 24.32 -11.44 25.77
CA ARG A 76 23.37 -11.67 24.68
C ARG A 76 23.96 -11.29 23.31
N ALA A 77 24.78 -10.23 23.25
CA ALA A 77 25.47 -9.87 22.02
C ALA A 77 26.39 -10.98 21.52
N GLN A 78 27.15 -11.63 22.41
CA GLN A 78 28.02 -12.76 22.06
C GLN A 78 27.21 -13.96 21.57
N GLN A 79 26.07 -14.25 22.20
CA GLN A 79 25.22 -15.37 21.81
C GLN A 79 24.54 -15.14 20.45
N GLU A 80 24.02 -13.94 20.19
CA GLU A 80 23.44 -13.58 18.89
C GLU A 80 24.50 -13.53 17.78
N ASP A 81 25.72 -13.06 18.06
CA ASP A 81 26.82 -13.04 17.09
C ASP A 81 27.27 -14.46 16.71
N ALA A 82 27.34 -15.38 17.69
CA ALA A 82 27.61 -16.80 17.41
C ALA A 82 26.52 -17.46 16.55
N ILE A 83 25.25 -17.16 16.81
CA ILE A 83 24.11 -17.64 16.00
C ILE A 83 24.17 -17.04 14.59
N ALA A 84 24.49 -15.75 14.46
CA ALA A 84 24.62 -15.07 13.17
C ALA A 84 25.79 -15.63 12.34
N GLN A 85 26.93 -15.92 12.97
CA GLN A 85 28.07 -16.56 12.32
C GLN A 85 27.72 -17.97 11.81
N GLN A 86 27.02 -18.78 12.62
CA GLN A 86 26.54 -20.09 12.18
C GLN A 86 25.56 -20.00 11.01
N ALA A 87 24.60 -19.07 11.06
CA ALA A 87 23.64 -18.85 9.97
C ALA A 87 24.35 -18.38 8.68
N PHE A 88 25.40 -17.57 8.80
CA PHE A 88 26.20 -17.10 7.67
C PHE A 88 27.02 -18.23 7.04
N GLU A 89 27.65 -19.09 7.84
CA GLU A 89 28.38 -20.27 7.35
C GLU A 89 27.45 -21.28 6.68
N GLU A 90 26.26 -21.49 7.24
CA GLU A 90 25.25 -22.38 6.65
C GLU A 90 24.71 -21.84 5.32
N ALA A 91 24.44 -20.53 5.24
CA ALA A 91 24.05 -19.87 4.01
C ALA A 91 25.14 -19.99 2.93
N ARG A 92 26.41 -19.77 3.30
CA ARG A 92 27.56 -19.90 2.41
C ARG A 92 27.74 -21.33 1.90
N ARG A 93 27.51 -22.34 2.74
CA ARG A 93 27.54 -23.75 2.34
C ARG A 93 26.42 -24.06 1.33
N ARG A 94 25.20 -23.60 1.60
CA ARG A 94 24.05 -23.77 0.69
C ARG A 94 24.26 -23.10 -0.67
N THR A 95 24.85 -21.91 -0.72
CA THR A 95 25.17 -21.23 -1.99
C THR A 95 26.19 -22.02 -2.81
N ARG A 96 27.23 -22.56 -2.17
CA ARG A 96 28.24 -23.39 -2.84
C ARG A 96 27.64 -24.69 -3.39
N GLU A 97 26.80 -25.36 -2.60
CA GLU A 97 26.07 -26.56 -3.05
C GLU A 97 25.12 -26.27 -4.21
N PHE A 98 24.54 -25.07 -4.26
CA PHE A 98 23.67 -24.64 -5.36
C PHE A 98 24.47 -24.35 -6.64
N GLU A 99 25.61 -23.67 -6.54
CA GLU A 99 26.52 -23.41 -7.67
C GLU A 99 27.11 -24.73 -8.24
N ASP A 100 27.44 -25.69 -7.38
CA ASP A 100 27.94 -27.00 -7.81
C ASP A 100 26.83 -27.82 -8.52
N ARG A 101 25.57 -27.71 -8.08
CA ARG A 101 24.42 -28.33 -8.77
C ARG A 101 24.13 -27.69 -10.12
N ASP A 102 24.23 -26.36 -10.22
CA ASP A 102 24.01 -25.64 -11.48
C ASP A 102 25.12 -25.94 -12.50
N ARG A 103 26.37 -26.08 -12.05
CA ARG A 103 27.49 -26.55 -12.87
C ARG A 103 27.26 -27.98 -13.38
N SER A 104 26.87 -28.90 -12.49
CA SER A 104 26.59 -30.29 -12.87
C SER A 104 25.42 -30.39 -13.86
N HIS A 105 24.39 -29.57 -13.71
CA HIS A 105 23.24 -29.52 -14.64
C HIS A 105 23.64 -28.96 -16.01
N ARG A 106 24.54 -27.97 -16.05
CA ARG A 106 25.10 -27.41 -17.30
C ARG A 106 25.96 -28.44 -18.04
N GLU A 107 26.81 -29.17 -17.33
CA GLU A 107 27.61 -30.25 -17.90
C GLU A 107 26.73 -31.38 -18.45
N GLU A 108 25.66 -31.77 -17.73
CA GLU A 108 24.67 -32.73 -18.24
C GLU A 108 23.96 -32.25 -19.52
N MET A 109 23.65 -30.95 -19.59
CA MET A 109 22.99 -30.36 -20.75
C MET A 109 23.92 -30.29 -21.97
N GLU A 110 25.20 -29.99 -21.76
CA GLU A 110 26.24 -30.02 -22.80
C GLU A 110 26.45 -31.44 -23.34
N VAL A 111 26.48 -32.46 -22.48
CA VAL A 111 26.56 -33.88 -22.90
C VAL A 111 25.33 -34.30 -23.72
N ARG A 112 24.13 -33.86 -23.33
CA ARG A 112 22.89 -34.13 -24.10
C ARG A 112 22.88 -33.45 -25.46
N VAL A 113 23.40 -32.22 -25.54
CA VAL A 113 23.53 -31.49 -26.83
C VAL A 113 24.56 -32.16 -27.74
N SER A 114 25.69 -32.63 -27.20
CA SER A 114 26.67 -33.40 -27.98
C SER A 114 26.12 -34.74 -28.47
N GLN A 115 25.30 -35.43 -27.67
CA GLN A 115 24.61 -36.66 -28.10
C GLN A 115 23.57 -36.41 -29.19
N LEU A 116 22.83 -35.30 -29.13
CA LEU A 116 21.86 -34.90 -30.16
C LEU A 116 22.51 -34.55 -31.50
N LEU A 117 23.70 -33.94 -31.48
CA LEU A 117 24.47 -33.61 -32.69
C LEU A 117 25.09 -34.85 -33.37
N ALA A 118 25.34 -35.93 -32.62
CA ALA A 118 25.85 -37.18 -33.18
C ALA A 118 24.79 -37.98 -33.97
N VAL A 119 23.50 -37.72 -33.74
CA VAL A 119 22.39 -38.45 -34.40
C VAL A 119 22.02 -37.86 -35.77
N THR A 120 22.50 -36.66 -36.12
CA THR A 120 22.15 -35.96 -37.37
C THR A 120 22.95 -36.37 -38.62
N VAL A 121 23.75 -37.45 -38.58
CA VAL A 121 24.49 -37.96 -39.77
C VAL A 121 24.14 -39.44 -40.03
N ALA A 122 22.95 -39.69 -40.59
CA ALA A 122 22.62 -40.94 -41.27
C ALA A 122 21.63 -40.67 -42.41
N PRO A 123 21.79 -41.28 -43.61
CA PRO A 123 20.99 -40.95 -44.79
C PRO A 123 19.60 -41.62 -44.79
N VAL A 124 18.67 -40.92 -45.44
CA VAL A 124 17.21 -41.13 -45.47
C VAL A 124 16.78 -42.36 -46.28
N ALA A 125 15.78 -43.10 -45.78
CA ALA A 125 14.89 -43.96 -46.56
C ALA A 125 13.41 -43.67 -46.18
N PRO A 126 12.42 -43.76 -47.08
CA PRO A 126 11.07 -43.27 -46.84
C PRO A 126 10.07 -44.39 -46.53
N ALA A 127 9.24 -44.24 -45.48
CA ALA A 127 7.93 -44.91 -45.40
C ALA A 127 7.02 -44.37 -44.27
N ALA A 128 5.83 -43.94 -44.69
CA ALA A 128 4.49 -44.19 -44.15
C ALA A 128 4.06 -43.86 -42.69
N ILE A 129 3.02 -43.01 -42.62
CA ILE A 129 1.71 -43.13 -41.92
C ILE A 129 1.68 -43.42 -40.39
N ALA A 130 1.06 -42.48 -39.64
CA ALA A 130 0.08 -42.65 -38.53
C ALA A 130 0.33 -41.68 -37.34
N GLY A 131 -0.71 -41.00 -36.85
CA GLY A 131 -0.76 -40.43 -35.48
C GLY A 131 -1.32 -41.47 -34.48
N PRO A 132 -1.78 -41.11 -33.26
CA PRO A 132 -1.53 -39.93 -32.41
C PRO A 132 -1.16 -40.31 -30.93
N ALA A 133 -1.09 -39.30 -30.05
CA ALA A 133 -1.44 -39.31 -28.61
C ALA A 133 -0.37 -39.47 -27.49
N ALA A 134 -0.65 -38.69 -26.43
CA ALA A 134 -0.49 -38.94 -24.98
C ALA A 134 0.84 -38.62 -24.24
N ALA A 135 0.74 -37.54 -23.44
CA ALA A 135 0.98 -37.47 -21.99
C ALA A 135 2.28 -38.03 -21.37
N ALA A 136 3.01 -37.14 -20.68
CA ALA A 136 3.66 -37.46 -19.40
C ALA A 136 3.92 -36.18 -18.60
N ALA A 137 3.06 -35.93 -17.60
CA ALA A 137 3.38 -35.06 -16.47
C ALA A 137 4.37 -35.79 -15.55
N ARG A 138 5.42 -35.11 -15.10
CA ARG A 138 6.32 -35.63 -14.07
C ARG A 138 6.36 -34.65 -12.89
N GLU A 139 5.82 -35.16 -11.79
CA GLU A 139 5.75 -34.59 -10.45
C GLU A 139 7.18 -34.57 -9.84
N VAL A 140 7.59 -33.43 -9.27
CA VAL A 140 8.78 -33.34 -8.40
C VAL A 140 8.33 -32.70 -7.08
N LYS A 141 8.40 -33.49 -6.02
CA LYS A 141 8.23 -33.10 -4.62
C LYS A 141 9.54 -32.57 -4.04
N GLY A 142 9.43 -31.57 -3.17
CA GLY A 142 10.40 -31.28 -2.10
C GLY A 142 11.18 -29.98 -2.27
N GLY A 143 10.99 -29.05 -1.33
CA GLY A 143 11.82 -27.84 -1.21
C GLY A 143 11.24 -26.85 -0.19
N GLU A 144 12.02 -26.57 0.85
CA GLU A 144 11.66 -25.91 2.10
C GLU A 144 11.17 -24.45 1.99
N VAL A 145 10.36 -24.07 2.98
CA VAL A 145 9.72 -22.76 3.16
C VAL A 145 10.75 -21.72 3.58
N CYS A 146 10.91 -20.67 2.77
CA CYS A 146 11.59 -19.44 3.17
C CYS A 146 10.54 -18.33 3.40
N CYS A 147 10.44 -17.90 4.65
CA CYS A 147 9.53 -16.86 5.12
C CYS A 147 9.98 -15.47 4.64
N CYS A 148 9.56 -15.08 3.45
CA CYS A 148 9.53 -13.68 3.02
C CYS A 148 8.08 -13.18 3.09
N VAL A 149 7.75 -12.42 4.14
CA VAL A 149 6.50 -11.64 4.21
C VAL A 149 6.65 -10.45 3.25
N GLY A 150 6.42 -10.73 1.97
CA GLY A 150 6.14 -9.74 0.95
C GLY A 150 4.73 -10.02 0.45
N ALA A 151 3.84 -9.03 0.55
CA ALA A 151 2.46 -9.14 0.11
C ALA A 151 2.42 -9.46 -1.41
N SER A 152 2.25 -10.74 -1.75
CA SER A 152 1.87 -11.15 -3.09
C SER A 152 0.37 -11.37 -3.08
N ALA A 153 -0.39 -10.41 -3.61
CA ALA A 153 -1.76 -10.69 -4.03
C ALA A 153 -1.64 -11.68 -5.18
N ALA A 154 -2.05 -12.93 -4.97
CA ALA A 154 -2.14 -13.90 -6.06
C ALA A 154 -3.21 -13.41 -7.05
N VAL A 155 -2.77 -12.78 -8.15
CA VAL A 155 -3.65 -12.38 -9.25
C VAL A 155 -4.05 -13.64 -10.01
N ARG A 156 -5.26 -14.12 -9.80
CA ARG A 156 -5.92 -14.98 -10.80
C ARG A 156 -6.57 -14.06 -11.81
N ASN A 157 -6.12 -14.11 -13.06
CA ASN A 157 -6.76 -13.42 -14.17
C ASN A 157 -8.22 -13.90 -14.28
N GLY A 158 -9.17 -13.03 -13.95
CA GLY A 158 -10.58 -13.23 -14.23
C GLY A 158 -10.92 -12.79 -15.66
N VAL A 159 -11.95 -13.43 -16.22
CA VAL A 159 -12.46 -13.26 -17.59
C VAL A 159 -12.63 -11.78 -17.99
N GLU A 160 -12.11 -11.41 -19.17
CA GLU A 160 -12.40 -10.15 -19.84
C GLU A 160 -13.88 -10.09 -20.23
N SER A 161 -14.66 -9.21 -19.62
CA SER A 161 -16.05 -8.96 -20.05
C SER A 161 -16.15 -7.59 -20.72
N ARG A 162 -16.47 -7.58 -22.02
CA ARG A 162 -16.88 -6.38 -22.76
C ARG A 162 -18.28 -5.96 -22.31
N THR A 163 -18.44 -4.78 -21.74
CA THR A 163 -19.76 -4.15 -21.61
C THR A 163 -20.05 -3.31 -22.86
N SER A 164 -21.33 -3.09 -23.15
CA SER A 164 -21.87 -2.48 -24.38
C SER A 164 -21.44 -1.03 -24.66
N ALA A 165 -20.59 -0.43 -23.83
CA ALA A 165 -20.10 0.94 -23.97
C ALA A 165 -18.56 1.04 -24.18
N GLY A 166 -17.89 -0.01 -24.67
CA GLY A 166 -16.48 0.08 -25.07
C GLY A 166 -15.45 0.05 -23.94
N TRP A 167 -15.86 -0.33 -22.72
CA TRP A 167 -15.02 -0.34 -21.52
C TRP A 167 -14.18 -1.61 -21.43
N ARG A 168 -12.90 -1.49 -21.04
CA ARG A 168 -12.07 -2.61 -20.54
C ARG A 168 -11.95 -2.50 -19.03
N GLU A 169 -12.78 -3.25 -18.32
CA GLU A 169 -12.70 -3.40 -16.85
C GLU A 169 -11.72 -4.54 -16.52
N ARG A 170 -10.61 -4.26 -15.84
CA ARG A 170 -9.80 -5.32 -15.24
C ARG A 170 -10.32 -5.61 -13.84
N ARG A 171 -10.71 -6.87 -13.61
CA ARG A 171 -11.07 -7.37 -12.29
C ARG A 171 -9.89 -8.11 -11.69
N VAL A 172 -9.33 -7.55 -10.62
CA VAL A 172 -8.31 -8.24 -9.83
C VAL A 172 -8.96 -8.68 -8.53
N SER A 173 -9.03 -10.00 -8.30
CA SER A 173 -9.48 -10.53 -7.02
C SER A 173 -8.32 -10.48 -6.03
N ILE A 174 -8.54 -9.87 -4.86
CA ILE A 174 -7.59 -9.97 -3.75
C ILE A 174 -7.80 -11.33 -3.09
N CYS A 175 -7.01 -12.32 -3.48
CA CYS A 175 -6.91 -13.56 -2.70
C CYS A 175 -6.11 -13.27 -1.43
N VAL A 176 -6.79 -13.01 -0.31
CA VAL A 176 -6.12 -12.94 0.98
C VAL A 176 -5.89 -14.35 1.50
N VAL A 177 -4.71 -14.91 1.20
CA VAL A 177 -4.31 -16.22 1.70
C VAL A 177 -3.68 -16.02 3.09
N SER A 178 -4.31 -16.56 4.13
CA SER A 178 -3.65 -16.72 5.43
C SER A 178 -2.45 -17.67 5.26
N PRO A 179 -1.23 -17.33 5.71
CA PRO A 179 -0.11 -18.27 5.71
C PRO A 179 -0.44 -19.37 6.72
N GLY A 180 -0.70 -20.58 6.23
CA GLY A 180 -1.04 -21.74 7.05
C GLY A 180 -2.45 -22.27 6.80
N ARG A 181 -2.67 -22.84 5.61
CA ARG A 181 -3.55 -24.01 5.34
C ARG A 181 -3.52 -24.36 3.86
N VAL A 182 -2.43 -24.97 3.42
CA VAL A 182 -2.43 -25.82 2.21
C VAL A 182 -1.97 -27.21 2.64
N LEU A 183 -2.67 -27.82 3.60
CA LEU A 183 -2.54 -29.26 3.90
C LEU A 183 -3.66 -29.74 4.84
N SER A 184 -4.94 -29.66 4.43
CA SER A 184 -5.99 -30.47 5.08
C SER A 184 -7.27 -30.69 4.27
N ALA A 185 -7.41 -30.16 3.05
CA ALA A 185 -8.68 -30.20 2.33
C ALA A 185 -8.80 -31.33 1.28
N LEU A 186 -7.95 -32.37 1.32
CA LEU A 186 -7.97 -33.46 0.35
C LEU A 186 -8.24 -34.87 0.92
N LEU A 187 -8.61 -35.01 2.19
CA LEU A 187 -8.85 -36.34 2.78
C LEU A 187 -10.13 -36.52 3.61
N GLN A 188 -11.12 -35.63 3.50
CA GLN A 188 -12.44 -35.90 4.09
C GLN A 188 -13.56 -35.59 3.09
N GLY A 189 -14.02 -36.65 2.42
CA GLY A 189 -15.27 -36.69 1.67
C GLY A 189 -16.45 -36.63 2.62
N GLY A 190 -16.73 -35.45 3.15
CA GLY A 190 -17.95 -35.12 3.87
C GLY A 190 -18.43 -33.75 3.42
N ARG A 191 -19.65 -33.68 2.85
CA ARG A 191 -20.30 -32.39 2.57
C ARG A 191 -20.35 -31.60 3.88
N PRO A 192 -19.72 -30.40 3.99
CA PRO A 192 -19.96 -29.57 5.14
C PRO A 192 -21.41 -29.09 5.07
N ALA A 193 -22.16 -29.28 6.15
CA ALA A 193 -23.46 -28.64 6.32
C ALA A 193 -23.31 -27.13 6.06
N LEU A 194 -24.26 -26.52 5.36
CA LEU A 194 -24.35 -25.07 5.18
C LEU A 194 -24.38 -24.42 6.57
N ARG A 195 -23.22 -24.03 7.09
CA ARG A 195 -23.15 -23.01 8.13
C ARG A 195 -23.44 -21.71 7.41
N THR A 196 -24.55 -21.07 7.77
CA THR A 196 -24.79 -19.67 7.42
C THR A 196 -23.62 -18.87 7.98
N GLU A 197 -22.73 -18.43 7.09
CA GLU A 197 -21.63 -17.55 7.47
C GLU A 197 -22.25 -16.28 8.09
N PRO A 198 -21.72 -15.80 9.24
CA PRO A 198 -22.32 -14.68 9.92
C PRO A 198 -22.21 -13.42 9.05
N MET A 199 -23.37 -12.85 8.67
CA MET A 199 -23.44 -11.57 7.98
C MET A 199 -22.75 -10.48 8.80
N LEU A 200 -22.10 -9.54 8.13
CA LEU A 200 -21.53 -8.36 8.77
C LEU A 200 -22.63 -7.56 9.47
N ASP A 201 -22.36 -7.14 10.70
CA ASP A 201 -23.23 -6.27 11.49
C ASP A 201 -22.51 -4.93 11.68
N LEU A 202 -22.99 -3.90 10.97
CA LEU A 202 -22.29 -2.63 10.80
C LEU A 202 -23.14 -1.45 11.26
N GLU A 203 -22.51 -0.51 11.93
CA GLU A 203 -23.05 0.79 12.26
C GLU A 203 -22.76 1.79 11.15
N VAL A 204 -23.80 2.50 10.74
CA VAL A 204 -23.76 3.59 9.78
C VAL A 204 -23.61 4.89 10.55
N VAL A 205 -22.57 5.65 10.24
CA VAL A 205 -22.40 7.03 10.73
C VAL A 205 -22.44 7.99 9.54
N PRO A 206 -23.55 8.74 9.35
CA PRO A 206 -23.70 9.73 8.28
C PRO A 206 -22.51 10.69 8.21
N GLU A 207 -22.12 11.09 6.99
CA GLU A 207 -20.94 11.95 6.72
C GLU A 207 -19.58 11.40 7.18
N ARG A 208 -19.51 10.21 7.81
CA ARG A 208 -18.30 9.77 8.50
C ARG A 208 -17.82 8.37 8.15
N SER A 209 -18.57 7.32 8.47
CA SER A 209 -18.05 5.96 8.39
C SER A 209 -19.09 4.85 8.31
N LEU A 210 -18.63 3.67 7.90
CA LEU A 210 -19.34 2.40 8.01
C LEU A 210 -18.41 1.40 8.69
N GLY A 211 -18.83 0.81 9.80
CA GLY A 211 -17.94 -0.05 10.57
C GLY A 211 -18.60 -0.77 11.74
N ASN A 212 -17.78 -1.37 12.59
CA ASN A 212 -18.17 -1.91 13.88
C ASN A 212 -17.08 -1.58 14.91
N GLU A 213 -17.17 -2.15 16.11
CA GLU A 213 -16.21 -1.91 17.20
C GLU A 213 -14.76 -2.35 16.88
N GLN A 214 -14.56 -3.27 15.93
CA GLN A 214 -13.24 -3.81 15.58
C GLN A 214 -12.56 -3.03 14.46
N TRP A 215 -13.33 -2.53 13.51
CA TRP A 215 -12.84 -1.81 12.35
C TRP A 215 -13.90 -0.86 11.78
N GLU A 216 -13.46 0.23 11.18
CA GLU A 216 -14.34 1.16 10.48
C GLU A 216 -13.71 1.62 9.16
N PHE A 217 -14.56 1.77 8.13
CA PHE A 217 -14.22 2.48 6.92
C PHE A 217 -14.66 3.93 7.05
N THR A 218 -13.70 4.83 7.25
CA THR A 218 -13.95 6.27 7.40
C THR A 218 -13.76 6.99 6.07
N LEU A 219 -14.70 7.87 5.72
CA LEU A 219 -14.53 8.77 4.57
C LEU A 219 -13.24 9.58 4.71
N GLY A 220 -12.49 9.69 3.62
CA GLY A 220 -11.18 10.34 3.57
C GLY A 220 -10.01 9.41 3.90
N MET A 221 -10.25 8.17 4.35
CA MET A 221 -9.17 7.22 4.63
C MET A 221 -8.40 6.84 3.34
N PRO A 222 -7.07 6.67 3.40
CA PRO A 222 -6.30 6.21 2.25
C PRO A 222 -6.63 4.76 1.86
N LEU A 223 -6.55 4.45 0.56
CA LEU A 223 -6.73 3.10 0.02
C LEU A 223 -5.91 2.03 0.76
N ALA A 224 -4.64 2.33 1.04
CA ALA A 224 -3.74 1.41 1.72
C ALA A 224 -4.25 0.97 3.11
N GLN A 225 -4.91 1.88 3.84
CA GLN A 225 -5.49 1.56 5.15
C GLN A 225 -6.74 0.68 5.01
N ALA A 226 -7.60 0.98 4.04
CA ALA A 226 -8.77 0.14 3.78
C ALA A 226 -8.35 -1.28 3.38
N VAL A 227 -7.34 -1.41 2.52
CA VAL A 227 -6.76 -2.72 2.14
C VAL A 227 -6.15 -3.42 3.36
N ALA A 228 -5.47 -2.70 4.26
CA ALA A 228 -4.91 -3.27 5.48
C ALA A 228 -6.01 -3.82 6.42
N ILE A 229 -7.14 -3.11 6.57
CA ILE A 229 -8.31 -3.60 7.32
C ILE A 229 -8.84 -4.90 6.69
N LEU A 230 -9.04 -4.90 5.37
CA LEU A 230 -9.54 -6.06 4.63
C LEU A 230 -8.59 -7.27 4.77
N GLN A 231 -7.27 -7.03 4.75
CA GLN A 231 -6.25 -8.06 4.94
C GLN A 231 -6.28 -8.63 6.37
N LYS A 232 -6.37 -7.77 7.38
CA LYS A 232 -6.45 -8.17 8.79
C LYS A 232 -7.71 -9.00 9.08
N HIS A 233 -8.83 -8.67 8.42
CA HIS A 233 -10.13 -9.31 8.62
C HIS A 233 -10.54 -10.28 7.50
N CYS A 234 -9.56 -10.83 6.77
CA CYS A 234 -9.79 -11.74 5.63
C CYS A 234 -10.54 -13.04 5.93
N ARG A 235 -10.65 -13.41 7.21
CA ARG A 235 -11.46 -14.56 7.63
C ARG A 235 -12.97 -14.26 7.57
N ILE A 236 -13.32 -13.00 7.75
CA ILE A 236 -14.71 -12.52 7.81
C ILE A 236 -15.09 -11.94 6.44
N ILE A 237 -14.29 -11.01 5.93
CA ILE A 237 -14.52 -10.35 4.65
C ILE A 237 -13.81 -11.13 3.55
N LYS A 238 -14.56 -11.77 2.66
CA LYS A 238 -14.02 -12.59 1.56
C LYS A 238 -14.49 -12.06 0.20
N ASN A 239 -13.82 -12.50 -0.87
CA ASN A 239 -14.12 -12.13 -2.26
C ASN A 239 -14.13 -10.62 -2.52
N VAL A 240 -13.05 -9.95 -2.13
CA VAL A 240 -12.81 -8.55 -2.45
C VAL A 240 -12.26 -8.45 -3.87
N GLN A 241 -12.85 -7.60 -4.69
CA GLN A 241 -12.40 -7.27 -6.03
C GLN A 241 -11.92 -5.82 -6.09
N VAL A 242 -10.82 -5.57 -6.80
CA VAL A 242 -10.38 -4.22 -7.16
C VAL A 242 -10.78 -3.95 -8.59
N LEU A 243 -11.52 -2.87 -8.80
CA LEU A 243 -11.93 -2.39 -10.13
C LEU A 243 -11.23 -1.07 -10.40
N TYR A 244 -10.57 -0.98 -11.56
CA TYR A 244 -9.89 0.23 -12.01
C TYR A 244 -9.82 0.27 -13.54
N SER A 245 -9.67 1.47 -14.10
CA SER A 245 -9.42 1.67 -15.53
C SER A 245 -7.92 1.57 -15.81
N GLU A 246 -7.52 0.63 -16.67
CA GLU A 246 -6.12 0.45 -17.05
C GLU A 246 -5.63 1.54 -18.01
N GLN A 247 -6.46 1.94 -18.99
CA GLN A 247 -6.09 2.92 -20.02
C GLN A 247 -6.13 4.36 -19.48
N SER A 248 -7.06 4.64 -18.57
CA SER A 248 -7.28 5.97 -18.02
C SER A 248 -7.56 5.88 -16.51
N PRO A 249 -6.53 5.63 -15.69
CA PRO A 249 -6.70 5.44 -14.24
C PRO A 249 -7.18 6.68 -13.48
N LEU A 250 -7.13 7.87 -14.10
CA LEU A 250 -7.56 9.14 -13.49
C LEU A 250 -9.00 9.56 -13.85
N SER A 251 -9.63 8.92 -14.85
CA SER A 251 -10.99 9.30 -15.27
C SER A 251 -12.08 8.64 -14.43
N HIS A 252 -11.75 7.57 -13.71
CA HIS A 252 -12.69 6.79 -12.91
C HIS A 252 -12.13 6.54 -11.52
N ASP A 253 -13.03 6.56 -10.53
CA ASP A 253 -12.70 6.23 -9.15
C ASP A 253 -12.24 4.77 -9.03
N LEU A 254 -11.32 4.52 -8.11
CA LEU A 254 -10.82 3.19 -7.75
C LEU A 254 -11.86 2.52 -6.85
N ILE A 255 -12.32 1.31 -7.19
CA ILE A 255 -13.41 0.66 -6.44
C ILE A 255 -12.92 -0.62 -5.77
N LEU A 256 -13.09 -0.72 -4.45
CA LEU A 256 -13.01 -2.00 -3.74
C LEU A 256 -14.43 -2.55 -3.59
N ASN A 257 -14.70 -3.67 -4.25
CA ASN A 257 -16.01 -4.32 -4.27
C ASN A 257 -16.00 -5.57 -3.38
N LEU A 258 -16.70 -5.50 -2.25
CA LEU A 258 -16.91 -6.60 -1.30
C LEU A 258 -18.15 -7.39 -1.76
N THR A 259 -17.92 -8.32 -2.68
CA THR A 259 -19.02 -8.99 -3.41
C THR A 259 -19.95 -9.83 -2.53
N GLN A 260 -19.42 -10.38 -1.43
CA GLN A 260 -20.20 -11.17 -0.47
C GLN A 260 -21.02 -10.32 0.49
N ASP A 261 -20.58 -9.10 0.77
CA ASP A 261 -21.20 -8.22 1.76
C ASP A 261 -22.12 -7.18 1.12
N GLY A 262 -22.08 -7.02 -0.21
CA GLY A 262 -22.92 -6.05 -0.92
C GLY A 262 -22.42 -4.61 -0.82
N ILE A 263 -21.13 -4.40 -0.55
CA ILE A 263 -20.52 -3.09 -0.28
C ILE A 263 -19.48 -2.75 -1.35
N LYS A 264 -19.48 -1.50 -1.81
CA LYS A 264 -18.45 -0.91 -2.66
C LYS A 264 -17.87 0.31 -1.96
N LEU A 265 -16.54 0.38 -1.95
CA LEU A 265 -15.78 1.53 -1.45
C LEU A 265 -15.19 2.24 -2.66
N LEU A 266 -15.62 3.48 -2.91
CA LEU A 266 -15.18 4.29 -4.03
C LEU A 266 -14.10 5.26 -3.55
N PHE A 267 -12.90 5.12 -4.10
CA PHE A 267 -11.75 5.96 -3.81
C PHE A 267 -11.50 6.93 -4.95
N ASP A 268 -11.26 8.19 -4.60
CA ASP A 268 -10.93 9.23 -5.56
C ASP A 268 -9.67 8.88 -6.38
N ALA A 269 -9.75 9.07 -7.70
CA ALA A 269 -8.67 8.67 -8.62
C ALA A 269 -7.35 9.46 -8.43
N PHE A 270 -7.45 10.70 -7.91
CA PHE A 270 -6.31 11.59 -7.71
C PHE A 270 -5.68 11.35 -6.34
N ASN A 271 -6.44 11.50 -5.27
CA ASN A 271 -5.93 11.45 -3.90
C ASN A 271 -5.95 10.05 -3.30
N GLN A 272 -6.62 9.07 -3.94
CA GLN A 272 -6.75 7.69 -3.49
C GLN A 272 -7.34 7.56 -2.08
N ARG A 273 -8.27 8.47 -1.76
CA ARG A 273 -8.99 8.55 -0.50
C ARG A 273 -10.43 8.12 -0.68
N LEU A 274 -10.99 7.48 0.35
CA LEU A 274 -12.37 7.01 0.34
C LEU A 274 -13.32 8.21 0.21
N LYS A 275 -14.08 8.22 -0.88
CA LYS A 275 -14.99 9.30 -1.26
C LYS A 275 -16.44 8.94 -0.97
N VAL A 276 -16.85 7.72 -1.35
CA VAL A 276 -18.20 7.21 -1.17
C VAL A 276 -18.17 5.76 -0.71
N ILE A 277 -19.08 5.41 0.20
CA ILE A 277 -19.39 4.03 0.55
C ILE A 277 -20.77 3.72 -0.01
N GLU A 278 -20.85 2.81 -0.96
CA GLU A 278 -22.09 2.34 -1.57
C GLU A 278 -22.44 0.95 -1.00
N VAL A 279 -23.63 0.81 -0.42
CA VAL A 279 -24.24 -0.49 -0.13
C VAL A 279 -25.23 -0.78 -1.25
N TYR A 280 -24.86 -1.65 -2.17
CA TYR A 280 -25.65 -1.95 -3.37
C TYR A 280 -26.58 -3.17 -3.19
N ASP A 281 -26.36 -3.96 -2.14
CA ASP A 281 -27.18 -5.13 -1.82
C ASP A 281 -27.37 -5.23 -0.30
N LEU A 282 -28.46 -4.66 0.20
CA LEU A 282 -28.79 -4.61 1.62
C LEU A 282 -29.15 -6.00 2.20
N THR A 283 -29.44 -7.00 1.36
CA THR A 283 -29.80 -8.35 1.82
C THR A 283 -28.62 -9.11 2.42
N LYS A 284 -27.39 -8.66 2.15
CA LYS A 284 -26.13 -9.32 2.53
C LYS A 284 -25.46 -8.75 3.78
N VAL A 285 -25.98 -7.64 4.31
CA VAL A 285 -25.39 -6.94 5.45
C VAL A 285 -26.48 -6.56 6.46
N LYS A 286 -26.15 -6.51 7.76
CA LYS A 286 -27.00 -5.93 8.79
C LYS A 286 -26.51 -4.52 9.09
N LEU A 287 -27.42 -3.55 9.11
CA LEU A 287 -27.10 -2.15 9.31
C LEU A 287 -27.84 -1.58 10.52
N LYS A 288 -27.10 -0.82 11.32
CA LYS A 288 -27.60 -0.08 12.48
C LYS A 288 -27.35 1.41 12.31
N TYR A 289 -28.23 2.20 12.91
CA TYR A 289 -28.06 3.63 13.10
C TYR A 289 -28.39 3.97 14.55
N CYS A 290 -27.47 4.66 15.24
CA CYS A 290 -27.58 4.96 16.68
C CYS A 290 -27.88 3.71 17.53
N GLY A 291 -27.23 2.58 17.22
CA GLY A 291 -27.43 1.28 17.89
C GLY A 291 -28.70 0.51 17.50
N VAL A 292 -29.63 1.10 16.73
CA VAL A 292 -30.89 0.46 16.32
C VAL A 292 -30.78 -0.11 14.91
N HIS A 293 -31.18 -1.36 14.72
CA HIS A 293 -31.21 -1.99 13.39
C HIS A 293 -32.35 -1.43 12.53
N PHE A 294 -32.01 -0.90 11.37
CA PHE A 294 -32.98 -0.53 10.33
C PHE A 294 -32.97 -1.50 9.14
N ASN A 295 -31.94 -2.34 9.04
CA ASN A 295 -31.82 -3.39 8.03
C ASN A 295 -31.23 -4.65 8.66
N SER A 296 -31.97 -5.76 8.61
CA SER A 296 -31.52 -7.07 9.05
C SER A 296 -32.35 -8.18 8.41
N GLN A 297 -32.02 -9.45 8.64
CA GLN A 297 -32.85 -10.56 8.18
C GLN A 297 -34.30 -10.54 8.72
N ALA A 298 -34.53 -9.85 9.84
CA ALA A 298 -35.85 -9.69 10.45
C ALA A 298 -36.53 -8.35 10.13
N ILE A 299 -35.75 -7.34 9.71
CA ILE A 299 -36.22 -5.96 9.50
C ILE A 299 -35.86 -5.55 8.07
N ALA A 300 -36.87 -5.43 7.21
CA ALA A 300 -36.68 -4.95 5.86
C ALA A 300 -36.46 -3.42 5.85
N PRO A 301 -35.56 -2.89 5.00
CA PRO A 301 -35.31 -1.47 4.88
C PRO A 301 -36.40 -0.82 4.02
N THR A 302 -37.61 -0.71 4.55
CA THR A 302 -38.71 0.01 3.88
C THR A 302 -38.58 1.50 4.09
N ILE A 303 -39.26 2.31 3.25
CA ILE A 303 -39.29 3.76 3.43
C ILE A 303 -39.77 4.17 4.83
N GLU A 304 -40.79 3.51 5.38
CA GLU A 304 -41.31 3.83 6.72
C GLU A 304 -40.26 3.57 7.80
N GLN A 305 -39.49 2.48 7.65
CA GLN A 305 -38.38 2.17 8.55
C GLN A 305 -37.26 3.21 8.44
N ILE A 306 -36.97 3.70 7.23
CA ILE A 306 -35.99 4.77 7.01
C ILE A 306 -36.48 6.09 7.65
N ASP A 307 -37.74 6.48 7.42
CA ASP A 307 -38.33 7.69 8.01
C ASP A 307 -38.37 7.61 9.54
N GLN A 308 -38.68 6.43 10.11
CA GLN A 308 -38.63 6.20 11.55
C GLN A 308 -37.21 6.32 12.12
N SER A 309 -36.20 5.87 11.37
CA SER A 309 -34.80 5.79 11.85
C SER A 309 -34.04 7.10 11.66
N PHE A 310 -34.26 7.79 10.54
CA PHE A 310 -33.49 8.98 10.15
C PHE A 310 -34.31 10.28 10.21
N GLY A 311 -35.63 10.20 10.37
CA GLY A 311 -36.53 11.33 10.50
C GLY A 311 -36.92 11.96 9.16
N ALA A 312 -37.49 13.16 9.24
CA ALA A 312 -37.93 13.92 8.07
C ALA A 312 -36.75 14.40 7.21
N THR A 313 -36.95 14.45 5.90
CA THR A 313 -35.93 14.88 4.95
C THR A 313 -36.51 15.72 3.80
N HIS A 314 -35.63 16.24 2.93
CA HIS A 314 -36.02 16.99 1.74
C HIS A 314 -36.81 16.10 0.76
N PRO A 315 -37.69 16.68 -0.07
CA PRO A 315 -38.43 15.92 -1.07
C PRO A 315 -37.49 15.13 -1.96
N GLY A 316 -37.77 13.84 -2.15
CA GLY A 316 -36.89 12.98 -2.92
C GLY A 316 -36.88 13.34 -4.40
N VAL A 317 -35.76 13.04 -5.05
CA VAL A 317 -35.47 13.42 -6.43
C VAL A 317 -35.53 12.17 -7.30
N TYR A 318 -36.37 12.21 -8.34
CA TYR A 318 -36.44 11.12 -9.32
C TYR A 318 -35.37 11.27 -10.40
N ASN A 319 -34.59 10.22 -10.59
CA ASN A 319 -33.62 10.14 -11.67
C ASN A 319 -34.18 9.26 -12.80
N SER A 320 -34.61 9.90 -13.89
CA SER A 320 -35.17 9.21 -15.05
C SER A 320 -34.15 8.34 -15.81
N ALA A 321 -32.86 8.65 -15.73
CA ALA A 321 -31.82 7.87 -16.40
C ALA A 321 -31.59 6.51 -15.70
N GLU A 322 -31.66 6.48 -14.37
CA GLU A 322 -31.48 5.26 -13.59
C GLU A 322 -32.80 4.56 -13.24
N GLN A 323 -33.95 5.21 -13.49
CA GLN A 323 -35.27 4.79 -13.00
C GLN A 323 -35.27 4.55 -11.48
N LEU A 324 -34.48 5.35 -10.76
CA LEU A 324 -34.33 5.30 -9.30
C LEU A 324 -34.84 6.59 -8.69
N PHE A 325 -35.54 6.43 -7.57
CA PHE A 325 -35.95 7.54 -6.73
C PHE A 325 -34.96 7.69 -5.58
N HIS A 326 -34.38 8.88 -5.41
CA HIS A 326 -33.37 9.15 -4.39
C HIS A 326 -33.95 9.98 -3.26
N LEU A 327 -33.87 9.46 -2.04
CA LEU A 327 -34.16 10.16 -0.80
C LEU A 327 -32.84 10.59 -0.16
N ASN A 328 -32.57 11.90 -0.16
CA ASN A 328 -31.27 12.44 0.26
C ASN A 328 -31.35 12.98 1.68
N PHE A 329 -30.45 12.52 2.54
CA PHE A 329 -30.19 13.08 3.86
C PHE A 329 -28.80 13.73 3.85
N ARG A 330 -28.46 14.46 4.91
CA ARG A 330 -27.11 14.99 5.06
C ARG A 330 -26.10 13.83 5.19
N GLY A 331 -25.25 13.67 4.19
CA GLY A 331 -24.24 12.60 4.11
C GLY A 331 -24.75 11.19 3.87
N LEU A 332 -26.03 11.04 3.53
CA LEU A 332 -26.67 9.77 3.22
C LEU A 332 -27.61 9.91 2.03
N SER A 333 -27.75 8.87 1.22
CA SER A 333 -28.78 8.83 0.18
C SER A 333 -29.31 7.40 0.04
N PHE A 334 -30.62 7.26 -0.04
CA PHE A 334 -31.29 5.99 -0.26
C PHE A 334 -31.97 5.99 -1.63
N SER A 335 -31.69 4.97 -2.43
CA SER A 335 -32.30 4.80 -3.74
C SER A 335 -33.34 3.68 -3.70
N PHE A 336 -34.53 3.98 -4.21
CA PHE A 336 -35.65 3.05 -4.32
C PHE A 336 -35.90 2.72 -5.79
N GLN A 337 -36.26 1.47 -6.06
CA GLN A 337 -36.57 1.01 -7.41
C GLN A 337 -38.08 1.09 -7.68
N LEU A 338 -38.44 1.54 -8.88
CA LEU A 338 -39.82 1.74 -9.30
C LEU A 338 -40.49 0.51 -9.96
N ASP A 339 -39.82 -0.63 -10.05
CA ASP A 339 -40.28 -1.80 -10.84
C ASP A 339 -41.67 -2.35 -10.47
N SER A 340 -42.22 -1.99 -9.30
CA SER A 340 -43.55 -2.41 -8.82
C SER A 340 -44.66 -1.38 -9.06
N TRP A 341 -44.38 -0.26 -9.72
CA TRP A 341 -45.34 0.83 -9.88
C TRP A 341 -46.20 0.55 -11.11
N THR A 342 -47.35 -0.10 -10.92
CA THR A 342 -48.34 -0.37 -11.99
C THR A 342 -48.98 0.89 -12.55
N GLU A 343 -48.79 2.04 -11.89
CA GLU A 343 -49.15 3.35 -12.40
C GLU A 343 -47.87 4.20 -12.46
N ALA A 344 -47.59 4.82 -13.61
CA ALA A 344 -46.58 5.85 -13.70
C ALA A 344 -46.88 6.91 -12.61
N PRO A 345 -45.87 7.40 -11.87
CA PRO A 345 -46.13 8.38 -10.84
C PRO A 345 -46.85 9.57 -11.45
N LYS A 346 -48.04 9.87 -10.92
CA LYS A 346 -48.77 11.08 -11.29
C LYS A 346 -47.92 12.26 -10.87
N TYR A 347 -47.17 12.80 -11.82
CA TYR A 347 -46.52 14.09 -11.69
C TYR A 347 -47.65 15.12 -11.59
N GLU A 348 -48.06 15.47 -10.37
CA GLU A 348 -49.03 16.54 -10.16
C GLU A 348 -48.30 17.90 -10.24
N PRO A 349 -48.51 18.71 -11.28
CA PRO A 349 -47.75 19.95 -11.50
C PRO A 349 -48.17 21.10 -10.57
N ASN A 350 -49.11 20.87 -9.64
CA ASN A 350 -49.81 21.94 -8.93
C ASN A 350 -49.28 22.25 -7.52
N PHE A 351 -48.17 21.64 -7.07
CA PHE A 351 -47.47 22.14 -5.90
C PHE A 351 -46.56 23.31 -6.29
N ALA A 352 -46.92 24.50 -5.83
CA ALA A 352 -46.13 25.72 -5.99
C ALA A 352 -44.67 25.47 -5.60
N HIS A 353 -43.74 25.88 -6.48
CA HIS A 353 -42.28 25.87 -6.30
C HIS A 353 -41.51 24.59 -6.66
N GLY A 354 -41.87 23.85 -7.72
CA GLY A 354 -40.94 22.87 -8.34
C GLY A 354 -40.56 21.68 -7.46
N LEU A 355 -41.27 21.50 -6.34
CA LEU A 355 -41.18 20.33 -5.47
C LEU A 355 -42.26 19.35 -5.93
N ALA A 356 -41.92 18.46 -6.87
CA ALA A 356 -42.75 17.30 -7.13
C ALA A 356 -42.66 16.38 -5.90
N SER A 357 -43.67 16.43 -5.03
CA SER A 357 -43.84 15.45 -3.95
C SER A 357 -44.28 14.13 -4.57
N LEU A 358 -43.32 13.39 -5.11
CA LEU A 358 -43.49 12.00 -5.48
C LEU A 358 -43.73 11.22 -4.19
N GLN A 359 -45.00 10.93 -3.90
CA GLN A 359 -45.36 10.01 -2.82
C GLN A 359 -44.87 8.62 -3.20
N ILE A 360 -43.82 8.17 -2.54
CA ILE A 360 -43.35 6.79 -2.69
C ILE A 360 -44.46 5.87 -2.12
N PRO A 361 -44.86 4.81 -2.85
CA PRO A 361 -45.81 3.84 -2.33
C PRO A 361 -45.33 3.22 -1.01
N HIS A 362 -46.26 3.04 -0.09
CA HIS A 362 -46.01 2.38 1.19
C HIS A 362 -45.40 0.99 0.96
N GLY A 363 -44.35 0.65 1.72
CA GLY A 363 -43.64 -0.63 1.62
C GLY A 363 -42.55 -0.70 0.53
N ALA A 364 -42.21 0.40 -0.14
CA ALA A 364 -41.05 0.43 -1.03
C ALA A 364 -39.76 0.14 -0.26
N THR A 365 -38.91 -0.74 -0.80
CA THR A 365 -37.65 -1.15 -0.17
C THR A 365 -36.45 -0.46 -0.80
N VAL A 366 -35.44 -0.17 0.03
CA VAL A 366 -34.18 0.43 -0.41
C VAL A 366 -33.42 -0.55 -1.31
N LYS A 367 -33.11 -0.12 -2.53
CA LYS A 367 -32.23 -0.84 -3.46
C LYS A 367 -30.76 -0.55 -3.17
N ARG A 368 -30.43 0.73 -2.95
CA ARG A 368 -29.04 1.17 -2.71
C ARG A 368 -28.99 2.23 -1.63
N MET A 369 -27.87 2.27 -0.93
CA MET A 369 -27.56 3.29 0.06
C MET A 369 -26.16 3.84 -0.20
N TYR A 370 -26.00 5.14 -0.06
CA TYR A 370 -24.74 5.85 -0.21
C TYR A 370 -24.40 6.60 1.07
N ILE A 371 -23.15 6.53 1.49
CA ILE A 371 -22.56 7.35 2.56
C ILE A 371 -21.46 8.19 1.92
N TYR A 372 -21.57 9.50 2.07
CA TYR A 372 -20.66 10.46 1.45
C TYR A 372 -20.55 11.74 2.30
N SER A 373 -19.61 12.60 1.96
CA SER A 373 -19.44 13.90 2.63
C SER A 373 -20.11 15.00 1.81
N GLY A 374 -20.86 15.88 2.46
CA GLY A 374 -21.52 17.03 1.83
C GLY A 374 -22.99 16.79 1.48
N ASN A 375 -23.53 17.68 0.63
CA ASN A 375 -24.98 17.80 0.42
C ASN A 375 -25.54 16.99 -0.77
N SER A 376 -24.69 16.55 -1.70
CA SER A 376 -25.11 15.84 -2.91
C SER A 376 -24.09 14.78 -3.30
N LEU A 377 -24.57 13.63 -3.79
CA LEU A 377 -23.74 12.54 -4.30
C LEU A 377 -22.95 12.93 -5.55
N GLN A 378 -23.50 13.81 -6.40
CA GLN A 378 -22.84 14.20 -7.66
C GLN A 378 -21.65 15.14 -7.43
N ASP A 379 -21.77 16.04 -6.46
CA ASP A 379 -20.75 17.05 -6.15
C ASP A 379 -19.80 16.60 -5.03
N THR A 380 -19.97 15.37 -4.51
CA THR A 380 -19.16 14.88 -3.41
C THR A 380 -17.69 14.75 -3.84
N LYS A 381 -16.78 15.14 -2.94
CA LYS A 381 -15.34 15.02 -3.11
C LYS A 381 -14.76 14.25 -1.94
N ALA A 382 -13.64 13.59 -2.15
CA ALA A 382 -12.97 12.90 -1.06
C ALA A 382 -12.60 13.91 0.04
N PRO A 383 -13.03 13.70 1.29
CA PRO A 383 -12.70 14.62 2.37
C PRO A 383 -11.21 14.54 2.71
N VAL A 384 -10.75 15.52 3.50
CA VAL A 384 -9.39 15.49 4.05
C VAL A 384 -9.18 14.23 4.89
N MET A 385 -7.95 13.72 4.92
CA MET A 385 -7.64 12.53 5.70
C MET A 385 -7.94 12.77 7.18
N PRO A 386 -8.79 11.94 7.82
CA PRO A 386 -9.11 12.07 9.23
C PRO A 386 -7.86 11.96 10.13
N LEU A 387 -7.87 12.64 11.27
CA LEU A 387 -6.77 12.59 12.23
C LEU A 387 -6.49 11.18 12.75
N SER A 388 -7.54 10.36 12.90
CA SER A 388 -7.45 8.94 13.28
C SER A 388 -6.64 8.11 12.28
N CYS A 389 -6.61 8.52 11.00
CA CYS A 389 -5.85 7.84 9.96
C CYS A 389 -4.35 8.14 10.00
N PHE A 390 -3.88 9.16 10.75
CA PHE A 390 -2.44 9.44 10.77
C PHE A 390 -1.65 8.35 11.50
N LEU A 391 -2.21 7.76 12.58
CA LEU A 391 -1.58 6.68 13.36
C LEU A 391 -0.11 6.96 13.75
N GLY A 392 0.22 8.23 14.03
CA GLY A 392 1.58 8.68 14.35
C GLY A 392 2.51 8.85 13.15
N ASN A 393 2.05 8.58 11.93
CA ASN A 393 2.81 8.75 10.70
C ASN A 393 2.78 10.19 10.19
N VAL A 394 3.77 10.51 9.36
CA VAL A 394 3.88 11.74 8.60
C VAL A 394 3.55 11.45 7.13
N TYR A 395 2.74 12.30 6.51
CA TYR A 395 2.34 12.19 5.11
C TYR A 395 2.87 13.37 4.30
N ALA A 396 3.14 13.16 3.01
CA ALA A 396 3.49 14.25 2.10
C ALA A 396 2.22 14.84 1.46
N GLU A 397 2.02 16.15 1.58
CA GLU A 397 1.02 16.89 0.81
C GLU A 397 1.54 17.21 -0.59
N SER A 398 2.81 17.63 -0.68
CA SER A 398 3.48 17.90 -1.96
C SER A 398 4.99 17.75 -1.83
N VAL A 399 5.64 17.41 -2.95
CA VAL A 399 7.10 17.27 -3.06
C VAL A 399 7.63 18.11 -4.22
N ASP A 400 8.24 19.24 -3.92
CA ASP A 400 8.86 20.09 -4.93
C ASP A 400 10.30 19.66 -5.17
N VAL A 401 10.62 19.31 -6.41
CA VAL A 401 11.99 18.95 -6.81
C VAL A 401 12.78 20.23 -7.03
N LEU A 402 13.75 20.47 -6.16
CA LEU A 402 14.64 21.61 -6.25
C LEU A 402 15.66 21.36 -7.36
N ARG A 403 15.84 22.36 -8.23
CA ARG A 403 16.80 22.31 -9.33
C ARG A 403 17.75 23.50 -9.26
N ASP A 404 18.99 23.25 -9.64
CA ASP A 404 19.99 24.27 -9.96
C ASP A 404 20.28 24.26 -11.48
N GLY A 405 21.14 25.17 -11.93
CA GLY A 405 21.53 25.26 -13.35
C GLY A 405 22.20 24.00 -13.92
N THR A 406 22.56 23.03 -13.07
CA THR A 406 23.24 21.78 -13.45
C THR A 406 22.37 20.52 -13.34
N GLY A 407 21.21 20.60 -12.68
CA GLY A 407 20.29 19.47 -12.51
C GLY A 407 19.44 19.54 -11.23
N PRO A 408 18.80 18.43 -10.84
CA PRO A 408 18.14 18.34 -9.54
C PRO A 408 19.19 18.43 -8.41
N SER A 409 18.86 19.19 -7.36
CA SER A 409 19.74 19.43 -6.19
C SER A 409 19.18 18.82 -4.89
N GLY A 410 17.87 18.62 -4.81
CA GLY A 410 17.21 18.05 -3.64
C GLY A 410 15.68 18.03 -3.75
N LEU A 411 15.05 17.73 -2.63
CA LEU A 411 13.61 17.70 -2.45
C LEU A 411 13.20 18.69 -1.38
N ARG A 412 12.05 19.34 -1.58
CA ARG A 412 11.34 20.10 -0.57
C ARG A 412 9.97 19.47 -0.37
N LEU A 413 9.73 18.97 0.83
CA LEU A 413 8.53 18.24 1.19
C LEU A 413 7.66 19.11 2.09
N ARG A 414 6.39 19.27 1.71
CA ARG A 414 5.34 19.81 2.58
C ARG A 414 4.67 18.64 3.29
N LEU A 415 4.90 18.54 4.58
CA LEU A 415 4.56 17.39 5.41
C LEU A 415 3.34 17.67 6.29
N LEU A 416 2.50 16.67 6.43
CA LEU A 416 1.32 16.64 7.29
C LEU A 416 1.55 15.65 8.43
N ALA A 417 1.34 16.11 9.66
CA ALA A 417 1.33 15.24 10.83
C ALA A 417 0.17 15.59 11.76
N ALA A 418 -0.38 14.59 12.45
CA ALA A 418 -1.26 14.84 13.58
C ALA A 418 -0.42 15.39 14.74
N GLY A 419 -0.69 16.63 15.15
CA GLY A 419 0.07 17.26 16.23
C GLY A 419 -0.14 16.54 17.55
N CYS A 420 0.92 15.95 18.10
CA CYS A 420 1.00 15.62 19.52
C CYS A 420 1.64 16.82 20.23
N GLY A 421 0.82 17.74 20.74
CA GLY A 421 1.29 18.69 21.75
C GLY A 421 1.59 17.94 23.06
N PRO A 422 2.56 18.39 23.87
CA PRO A 422 2.72 17.87 25.23
C PRO A 422 1.49 18.31 26.05
N GLY A 423 0.59 17.38 26.31
CA GLY A 423 -0.61 17.58 27.13
C GLY A 423 -1.91 17.53 26.32
N VAL A 424 -2.70 16.50 26.60
CA VAL A 424 -4.10 16.30 26.18
C VAL A 424 -4.30 15.95 24.69
N LEU A 425 -4.68 14.69 24.42
CA LEU A 425 -5.18 14.15 23.14
C LEU A 425 -6.37 14.94 22.53
N ALA A 426 -6.96 15.87 23.28
CA ALA A 426 -8.16 16.60 22.92
C ALA A 426 -7.93 17.78 21.96
N ASP A 427 -6.70 18.29 21.80
CA ASP A 427 -6.39 19.39 20.85
C ASP A 427 -5.44 18.95 19.73
N ALA A 428 -5.55 17.69 19.29
CA ALA A 428 -4.82 17.15 18.17
C ALA A 428 -5.23 17.87 16.88
N LYS A 429 -4.52 18.92 16.50
CA LYS A 429 -4.70 19.62 15.22
C LYS A 429 -3.71 19.08 14.19
N MET A 430 -4.16 18.98 12.94
CA MET A 430 -3.27 18.69 11.82
C MET A 430 -2.25 19.84 11.69
N ARG A 431 -0.96 19.51 11.69
CA ARG A 431 0.12 20.48 11.48
C ARG A 431 0.73 20.26 10.10
N VAL A 432 0.98 21.38 9.43
CA VAL A 432 1.67 21.43 8.14
C VAL A 432 3.03 22.09 8.34
N PHE A 433 4.09 21.46 7.87
CA PHE A 433 5.44 22.02 7.96
C PHE A 433 6.28 21.62 6.75
N GLU A 434 7.30 22.41 6.43
CA GLU A 434 8.15 22.19 5.27
C GLU A 434 9.53 21.69 5.70
N ARG A 435 10.05 20.68 4.99
CA ARG A 435 11.39 20.11 5.20
C ARG A 435 12.08 19.92 3.87
N SER A 436 13.37 20.21 3.82
CA SER A 436 14.17 20.02 2.60
C SER A 436 15.30 19.01 2.86
N VAL A 437 15.55 18.16 1.87
CA VAL A 437 16.61 17.15 1.88
C VAL A 437 17.38 17.26 0.57
N TYR A 438 18.71 17.25 0.63
CA TYR A 438 19.59 17.49 -0.50
C TYR A 438 20.49 16.29 -0.82
N PHE A 439 21.04 16.26 -2.03
CA PHE A 439 22.11 15.32 -2.35
C PHE A 439 23.35 15.60 -1.50
N GLY A 440 23.89 14.55 -0.86
CA GLY A 440 25.02 14.66 0.04
C GLY A 440 24.67 14.80 1.53
N ASP A 441 23.40 14.96 1.90
CA ASP A 441 22.97 14.97 3.30
C ASP A 441 23.28 13.62 3.96
N SER A 442 23.63 13.63 5.25
CA SER A 442 23.89 12.40 6.00
C SER A 442 22.59 11.67 6.36
N CYS A 443 22.69 10.39 6.71
CA CYS A 443 21.51 9.66 7.20
C CYS A 443 20.91 10.30 8.47
N GLN A 444 21.74 10.88 9.34
CA GLN A 444 21.28 11.59 10.55
C GLN A 444 20.49 12.86 10.19
N ASP A 445 20.96 13.63 9.21
CA ASP A 445 20.25 14.82 8.74
C ASP A 445 18.88 14.45 8.19
N VAL A 446 18.81 13.40 7.36
CA VAL A 446 17.54 12.91 6.80
C VAL A 446 16.59 12.43 7.90
N LEU A 447 17.09 11.68 8.88
CA LEU A 447 16.29 11.22 10.02
C LEU A 447 15.77 12.39 10.86
N SER A 448 16.58 13.42 11.08
CA SER A 448 16.15 14.62 11.83
C SER A 448 15.08 15.42 11.09
N MET A 449 15.10 15.41 9.76
CA MET A 449 14.20 16.19 8.92
C MET A 449 12.88 15.46 8.62
N LEU A 450 12.93 14.16 8.31
CA LEU A 450 11.78 13.38 7.86
C LEU A 450 11.28 12.36 8.89
N GLY A 451 12.06 12.08 9.94
CA GLY A 451 11.78 11.02 10.90
C GLY A 451 12.27 9.65 10.42
N SER A 452 11.90 8.61 11.17
CA SER A 452 12.28 7.22 10.89
C SER A 452 11.65 6.70 9.59
N PRO A 453 12.40 5.98 8.73
CA PRO A 453 11.82 5.30 7.59
C PRO A 453 10.95 4.13 8.02
N HIS A 454 10.03 3.72 7.14
CA HIS A 454 9.17 2.56 7.39
C HIS A 454 9.94 1.25 7.20
N LYS A 455 10.89 1.25 6.26
CA LYS A 455 11.75 0.11 5.98
C LYS A 455 13.12 0.58 5.54
N VAL A 456 14.14 -0.16 5.95
CA VAL A 456 15.51 -0.03 5.42
C VAL A 456 15.79 -1.24 4.54
N PHE A 457 16.24 -1.01 3.32
CA PHE A 457 16.55 -2.07 2.36
C PHE A 457 17.99 -1.97 1.87
N TYR A 458 18.77 -3.03 2.07
CA TYR A 458 20.16 -3.10 1.63
C TYR A 458 20.24 -3.73 0.24
N LYS A 459 20.91 -3.04 -0.68
CA LYS A 459 21.05 -3.48 -2.06
C LYS A 459 22.10 -4.60 -2.15
N SER A 460 21.65 -5.84 -2.07
CA SER A 460 22.54 -7.03 -2.15
C SER A 460 23.24 -7.17 -3.50
N GLU A 461 22.60 -6.73 -4.58
CA GLU A 461 23.09 -6.89 -5.95
C GLU A 461 22.91 -5.61 -6.76
N ASP A 462 23.92 -5.27 -7.56
CA ASP A 462 23.84 -4.17 -8.52
C ASP A 462 24.00 -4.69 -9.94
N LYS A 463 22.93 -5.31 -10.44
CA LYS A 463 22.88 -5.91 -11.79
C LYS A 463 23.18 -4.90 -12.91
N MET A 464 23.02 -3.61 -12.64
CA MET A 464 23.33 -2.54 -13.59
C MET A 464 24.82 -2.15 -13.63
N LYS A 465 25.67 -2.67 -12.73
CA LYS A 465 27.13 -2.41 -12.76
C LYS A 465 27.81 -2.92 -14.04
N ILE A 466 27.20 -3.88 -14.74
CA ILE A 466 27.71 -4.41 -16.02
C ILE A 466 27.81 -3.33 -17.11
N HIS A 467 27.01 -2.28 -17.02
CA HIS A 467 27.01 -1.16 -17.97
C HIS A 467 28.01 -0.06 -17.59
N SER A 468 28.78 -0.24 -16.52
CA SER A 468 29.86 0.69 -16.19
C SER A 468 30.99 0.58 -17.22
N PRO A 469 31.66 1.68 -17.57
CA PRO A 469 32.77 1.69 -18.54
C PRO A 469 34.01 0.92 -18.07
N SER A 470 33.99 0.31 -16.88
CA SER A 470 35.12 -0.41 -16.30
C SER A 470 34.67 -1.63 -15.49
N PRO A 471 34.12 -2.68 -16.12
CA PRO A 471 33.58 -3.83 -15.40
C PRO A 471 34.66 -4.66 -14.67
N HIS A 472 35.91 -4.64 -15.15
CA HIS A 472 37.00 -5.49 -14.68
C HIS A 472 37.83 -4.92 -13.51
N LYS A 473 37.64 -3.64 -13.14
CA LYS A 473 38.39 -2.98 -12.06
C LYS A 473 37.62 -2.90 -10.74
N GLN A 474 36.43 -3.50 -10.67
CA GLN A 474 35.57 -3.33 -9.51
C GLN A 474 35.87 -4.38 -8.45
N VAL A 475 36.64 -3.97 -7.44
CA VAL A 475 36.70 -4.67 -6.15
C VAL A 475 35.25 -4.75 -5.62
N PRO A 476 34.77 -5.92 -5.14
CA PRO A 476 33.50 -6.00 -4.44
C PRO A 476 33.43 -4.91 -3.36
N SER A 477 32.40 -4.07 -3.42
CA SER A 477 32.19 -3.04 -2.39
C SER A 477 32.07 -3.76 -1.04
N LYS A 478 32.88 -3.38 -0.04
CA LYS A 478 32.84 -4.00 1.30
C LYS A 478 31.45 -3.86 1.96
N CYS A 479 30.71 -2.82 1.59
CA CYS A 479 29.37 -2.53 2.07
C CYS A 479 28.45 -2.24 0.87
N ASN A 480 27.16 -2.53 1.04
CA ASN A 480 26.13 -2.34 0.04
C ASN A 480 25.34 -1.05 0.29
N ASP A 481 25.04 -0.31 -0.78
CA ASP A 481 24.17 0.88 -0.72
C ASP A 481 22.81 0.48 -0.12
N TYR A 482 22.17 1.40 0.60
CA TYR A 482 20.92 1.09 1.29
C TYR A 482 19.87 2.18 1.10
N PHE A 483 18.61 1.77 1.11
CA PHE A 483 17.46 2.63 0.94
C PHE A 483 16.76 2.87 2.27
N PHE A 484 16.35 4.11 2.49
CA PHE A 484 15.27 4.44 3.42
C PHE A 484 13.98 4.57 2.62
N ASN A 485 13.02 3.68 2.90
CA ASN A 485 11.72 3.68 2.26
C ASN A 485 10.71 4.44 3.13
N TYR A 486 10.18 5.56 2.61
CA TYR A 486 9.13 6.33 3.25
C TYR A 486 7.80 6.10 2.51
N PHE A 487 7.13 5.00 2.85
CA PHE A 487 5.89 4.59 2.18
C PHE A 487 4.81 5.68 2.21
N THR A 488 4.61 6.36 3.34
CA THR A 488 3.61 7.43 3.48
C THR A 488 3.96 8.74 2.77
N LEU A 489 5.24 8.94 2.43
CA LEU A 489 5.70 10.09 1.64
C LEU A 489 5.73 9.77 0.14
N GLY A 490 5.70 8.49 -0.23
CA GLY A 490 5.91 8.03 -1.60
C GLY A 490 7.34 8.25 -2.10
N VAL A 491 8.32 8.27 -1.19
CA VAL A 491 9.72 8.59 -1.50
C VAL A 491 10.66 7.50 -0.98
N ASP A 492 11.61 7.07 -1.81
CA ASP A 492 12.78 6.32 -1.37
C ASP A 492 14.04 7.17 -1.47
N ILE A 493 14.91 7.03 -0.48
CA ILE A 493 16.20 7.74 -0.42
C ILE A 493 17.31 6.71 -0.40
N LEU A 494 18.16 6.71 -1.43
CA LEU A 494 19.33 5.84 -1.52
C LEU A 494 20.53 6.52 -0.88
N PHE A 495 21.18 5.83 0.04
CA PHE A 495 22.43 6.22 0.67
C PHE A 495 23.58 5.41 0.12
N ASP A 496 24.69 6.10 -0.06
CA ASP A 496 25.98 5.48 -0.39
C ASP A 496 26.54 4.72 0.81
N ALA A 497 26.94 3.46 0.61
CA ALA A 497 27.40 2.58 1.69
C ALA A 497 28.68 3.06 2.38
N ASN A 498 29.53 3.77 1.63
CA ASN A 498 30.83 4.22 2.09
C ASN A 498 30.75 5.55 2.84
N THR A 499 29.95 6.49 2.30
CA THR A 499 29.86 7.84 2.85
C THR A 499 28.63 8.07 3.72
N HIS A 500 27.65 7.15 3.71
CA HIS A 500 26.34 7.30 4.37
C HIS A 500 25.58 8.57 3.97
N LYS A 501 25.83 9.05 2.74
CA LYS A 501 25.25 10.27 2.18
C LYS A 501 24.23 9.97 1.10
N VAL A 502 23.24 10.87 0.98
CA VAL A 502 22.19 10.75 -0.03
C VAL A 502 22.77 10.79 -1.44
N LYS A 503 22.43 9.76 -2.23
CA LYS A 503 22.92 9.52 -3.59
C LYS A 503 21.81 9.65 -4.64
N LYS A 504 20.60 9.17 -4.33
CA LYS A 504 19.44 9.18 -5.24
C LYS A 504 18.14 9.34 -4.47
N PHE A 505 17.14 9.93 -5.13
CA PHE A 505 15.75 9.93 -4.68
C PHE A 505 14.90 9.17 -5.68
N VAL A 506 13.90 8.41 -5.22
CA VAL A 506 12.88 7.78 -6.07
C VAL A 506 11.51 8.25 -5.62
N LEU A 507 10.75 8.84 -6.53
CA LEU A 507 9.41 9.36 -6.29
C LEU A 507 8.39 8.41 -6.92
N HIS A 508 7.44 7.89 -6.14
CA HIS A 508 6.45 6.91 -6.59
C HIS A 508 5.07 7.55 -6.80
N THR A 509 4.44 7.31 -7.95
CA THR A 509 3.12 7.88 -8.28
C THR A 509 1.95 7.01 -7.85
N ASN A 510 2.20 5.74 -7.51
CA ASN A 510 1.21 4.77 -7.05
C ASN A 510 0.02 4.58 -8.01
N TYR A 511 0.24 4.49 -9.33
CA TYR A 511 -0.83 4.11 -10.27
C TYR A 511 -1.21 2.62 -10.15
N PRO A 512 -2.51 2.28 -10.28
CA PRO A 512 -2.93 0.89 -10.38
C PRO A 512 -2.35 0.25 -11.63
N GLY A 513 -2.03 -1.05 -11.55
CA GLY A 513 -1.34 -1.76 -12.63
C GLY A 513 0.18 -1.59 -12.63
N HIS A 514 0.76 -0.91 -11.63
CA HIS A 514 2.20 -0.99 -11.37
C HIS A 514 2.50 -2.04 -10.30
N TYR A 515 3.69 -2.63 -10.35
CA TYR A 515 4.12 -3.65 -9.39
C TYR A 515 4.16 -3.14 -7.94
N ASN A 516 4.50 -1.86 -7.72
CA ASN A 516 4.57 -1.25 -6.40
C ASN A 516 3.22 -0.66 -5.94
N PHE A 517 2.13 -0.89 -6.67
CA PHE A 517 0.83 -0.33 -6.32
C PHE A 517 0.41 -0.75 -4.91
N ASN A 518 -0.13 0.21 -4.15
CA ASN A 518 -0.58 0.05 -2.77
C ASN A 518 0.54 -0.20 -1.74
N ILE A 519 1.82 -0.19 -2.14
CA ILE A 519 2.96 -0.19 -1.21
C ILE A 519 3.26 1.24 -0.75
N TYR A 520 3.15 2.21 -1.66
CA TYR A 520 3.46 3.61 -1.42
C TYR A 520 2.18 4.45 -1.43
N HIS A 521 2.17 5.51 -0.64
CA HIS A 521 1.28 6.64 -0.89
C HIS A 521 1.73 7.33 -2.19
N ARG A 522 0.78 7.82 -2.98
CA ARG A 522 1.09 8.69 -4.12
C ARG A 522 1.90 9.90 -3.66
N CYS A 523 3.06 10.10 -4.29
CA CYS A 523 3.87 11.29 -4.15
C CYS A 523 3.36 12.37 -5.10
N GLU A 524 2.86 13.48 -4.57
CA GLU A 524 2.41 14.66 -5.31
C GLU A 524 3.60 15.55 -5.67
N PHE A 525 4.43 15.08 -6.61
CA PHE A 525 5.66 15.77 -6.98
C PHE A 525 5.43 16.87 -8.03
N LYS A 526 6.30 17.88 -7.99
CA LYS A 526 6.41 18.93 -9.01
C LYS A 526 7.86 19.09 -9.42
N ILE A 527 8.13 18.93 -10.71
CA ILE A 527 9.47 18.99 -11.30
C ILE A 527 9.49 20.14 -12.30
N PRO A 528 10.21 21.24 -12.01
CA PRO A 528 10.44 22.26 -13.02
C PRO A 528 11.33 21.70 -14.14
N LEU A 529 10.88 21.75 -15.38
CA LEU A 529 11.57 21.24 -16.57
C LEU A 529 12.08 22.41 -17.41
N ALA A 530 13.37 22.38 -17.75
CA ALA A 530 13.96 23.35 -18.67
C ALA A 530 13.65 22.91 -20.11
N VAL A 531 12.80 23.68 -20.79
CA VAL A 531 12.38 23.44 -22.18
C VAL A 531 13.40 24.05 -23.14
N LYS A 532 13.81 23.28 -24.16
CA LYS A 532 14.60 23.79 -25.29
C LYS A 532 13.64 24.20 -26.42
N LYS A 533 13.08 25.40 -26.40
CA LYS A 533 12.44 25.99 -27.59
C LYS A 533 13.41 26.99 -28.24
N GLU A 534 13.62 26.85 -29.54
CA GLU A 534 14.61 27.63 -30.30
C GLU A 534 14.28 29.13 -30.42
N ASN A 535 13.08 29.59 -30.04
CA ASN A 535 12.69 31.00 -30.12
C ASN A 535 11.70 31.38 -29.00
N ALA A 536 12.21 31.64 -27.79
CA ALA A 536 11.69 32.53 -26.74
C ALA A 536 12.38 32.18 -25.41
N GLY A 537 12.72 33.19 -24.60
CA GLY A 537 13.48 33.04 -23.35
C GLY A 537 12.98 31.91 -22.44
N GLY A 538 13.92 31.18 -21.83
CA GLY A 538 13.71 29.90 -21.14
C GLY A 538 12.42 29.82 -20.32
N GLN A 539 11.38 29.23 -20.91
CA GLN A 539 10.17 28.85 -20.19
C GLN A 539 10.45 27.56 -19.39
N THR A 540 10.08 27.59 -18.11
CA THR A 540 10.12 26.42 -17.24
C THR A 540 8.72 25.83 -17.16
N GLU A 541 8.54 24.62 -17.69
CA GLU A 541 7.28 23.88 -17.60
C GLU A 541 7.31 22.97 -16.38
N THR A 542 6.20 22.78 -15.67
CA THR A 542 6.19 21.92 -14.48
C THR A 542 5.62 20.54 -14.80
N CYS A 543 6.47 19.52 -14.73
CA CYS A 543 6.03 18.12 -14.73
C CYS A 543 5.45 17.77 -13.37
N THR A 544 4.28 17.14 -13.37
CA THR A 544 3.59 16.70 -12.15
C THR A 544 3.38 15.19 -12.17
N THR A 545 2.95 14.63 -11.06
CA THR A 545 2.52 13.22 -10.90
C THR A 545 1.47 12.77 -11.94
N TYR A 546 0.73 13.72 -12.51
CA TYR A 546 -0.36 13.48 -13.46
C TYR A 546 0.05 13.67 -14.93
N SER A 547 1.27 14.15 -15.19
CA SER A 547 1.78 14.33 -16.54
C SER A 547 1.94 12.98 -17.25
N LYS A 548 1.52 12.93 -18.52
CA LYS A 548 1.79 11.78 -19.40
C LYS A 548 3.19 11.87 -19.99
N TRP A 549 3.77 10.71 -20.30
CA TRP A 549 5.11 10.63 -20.88
C TRP A 549 5.21 11.34 -22.24
N ASP A 550 4.21 11.19 -23.12
CA ASP A 550 4.23 11.80 -24.46
C ASP A 550 4.39 13.34 -24.38
N ASN A 551 3.63 13.97 -23.49
CA ASN A 551 3.70 15.42 -23.27
C ASN A 551 5.09 15.85 -22.77
N ILE A 552 5.71 15.05 -21.89
CA ILE A 552 7.06 15.34 -21.37
C ILE A 552 8.11 15.16 -22.47
N GLN A 553 7.95 14.12 -23.30
CA GLN A 553 8.84 13.82 -24.41
C GLN A 553 8.81 14.93 -25.47
N GLU A 554 7.64 15.50 -25.77
CA GLU A 554 7.51 16.67 -26.64
C GLU A 554 8.22 17.90 -26.08
N LEU A 555 8.13 18.15 -24.77
CA LEU A 555 8.73 19.31 -24.12
C LEU A 555 10.26 19.25 -24.01
N LEU A 556 10.82 18.04 -23.88
CA LEU A 556 12.23 17.85 -23.59
C LEU A 556 13.04 17.28 -24.76
N GLY A 557 12.37 16.92 -25.86
CA GLY A 557 12.94 16.26 -27.03
C GLY A 557 12.92 14.73 -26.89
N HIS A 558 12.94 14.04 -28.03
CA HIS A 558 12.98 12.58 -28.03
C HIS A 558 14.27 12.06 -27.36
N PRO A 559 14.18 11.10 -26.43
CA PRO A 559 15.35 10.48 -25.83
C PRO A 559 16.22 9.88 -26.94
N VAL A 560 17.50 10.28 -26.97
CA VAL A 560 18.46 9.85 -28.00
C VAL A 560 18.77 8.35 -27.87
N GLU A 561 18.62 7.81 -26.66
CA GLU A 561 18.90 6.41 -26.34
C GLU A 561 17.60 5.58 -26.22
N LYS A 562 17.68 4.32 -26.64
CA LYS A 562 16.58 3.36 -26.47
C LYS A 562 16.30 3.16 -24.97
N PRO A 563 15.02 3.07 -24.56
CA PRO A 563 14.68 2.87 -23.16
C PRO A 563 15.18 1.52 -22.63
N VAL A 564 15.52 1.50 -21.33
CA VAL A 564 15.79 0.26 -20.60
C VAL A 564 14.46 -0.39 -20.25
N VAL A 565 14.28 -1.67 -20.59
CA VAL A 565 13.06 -2.41 -20.26
C VAL A 565 13.24 -3.12 -18.92
N LEU A 566 12.35 -2.84 -17.97
CA LEU A 566 12.42 -3.39 -16.62
C LEU A 566 11.40 -4.52 -16.45
N HIS A 567 11.91 -5.75 -16.33
CA HIS A 567 11.11 -6.94 -16.02
C HIS A 567 11.22 -7.27 -14.54
N ARG A 568 10.14 -7.05 -13.77
CA ARG A 568 10.09 -7.36 -12.33
C ARG A 568 9.69 -8.82 -12.04
N SER A 569 10.16 -9.76 -12.84
CA SER A 569 9.94 -11.20 -12.66
C SER A 569 11.19 -11.81 -12.03
N SER A 570 11.34 -11.70 -10.71
CA SER A 570 12.59 -12.07 -10.02
C SER A 570 12.51 -13.39 -9.24
N SER A 571 11.41 -14.13 -9.30
CA SER A 571 11.35 -15.50 -8.75
C SER A 571 10.23 -16.34 -9.39
N PRO A 572 10.35 -17.68 -9.40
CA PRO A 572 9.32 -18.58 -9.96
C PRO A 572 7.94 -18.46 -9.28
N ASN A 573 7.87 -17.86 -8.08
CA ASN A 573 6.63 -17.66 -7.31
C ASN A 573 6.12 -16.21 -7.31
N ASN A 574 6.82 -15.27 -7.96
CA ASN A 574 6.43 -13.86 -8.01
C ASN A 574 6.50 -13.34 -9.45
N THR A 575 5.52 -13.77 -10.25
CA THR A 575 5.32 -13.29 -11.61
C THR A 575 4.59 -11.96 -11.56
N ASN A 576 5.26 -10.87 -11.98
CA ASN A 576 4.63 -9.58 -12.16
C ASN A 576 3.47 -9.69 -13.18
N PRO A 577 2.20 -9.51 -12.77
CA PRO A 577 1.05 -9.72 -13.63
C PRO A 577 0.79 -8.54 -14.60
N PHE A 578 1.48 -7.42 -14.41
CA PHE A 578 1.22 -6.18 -15.13
C PHE A 578 2.18 -5.91 -16.31
N GLY A 579 3.12 -6.82 -16.57
CA GLY A 579 4.10 -6.67 -17.65
C GLY A 579 5.28 -5.76 -17.29
N SER A 580 6.13 -5.49 -18.28
CA SER A 580 7.33 -4.65 -18.10
C SER A 580 7.02 -3.15 -18.15
N THR A 581 7.90 -2.36 -17.54
CA THR A 581 7.93 -0.90 -17.63
C THR A 581 9.16 -0.43 -18.42
N PHE A 582 9.11 0.79 -18.94
CA PHE A 582 10.18 1.40 -19.75
C PHE A 582 10.85 2.53 -18.97
N CYS A 583 12.17 2.52 -18.88
CA CYS A 583 12.94 3.55 -18.19
C CYS A 583 13.64 4.46 -19.20
N PHE A 584 13.35 5.75 -19.13
CA PHE A 584 13.92 6.79 -19.98
C PHE A 584 14.79 7.73 -19.16
N GLY A 585 16.06 7.91 -19.55
CA GLY A 585 17.00 8.82 -18.90
C GLY A 585 16.98 10.21 -19.54
N LEU A 586 16.81 11.27 -18.74
CA LEU A 586 16.73 12.64 -19.24
C LEU A 586 17.03 13.67 -18.15
N GLN A 587 17.87 14.66 -18.44
CA GLN A 587 18.23 15.76 -17.52
C GLN A 587 18.61 15.30 -16.08
N ARG A 588 19.37 14.20 -15.96
CA ARG A 588 19.75 13.55 -14.69
C ARG A 588 18.57 13.01 -13.88
N MET A 589 17.52 12.61 -14.58
CA MET A 589 16.35 11.94 -14.02
C MET A 589 16.08 10.69 -14.85
N ILE A 590 15.48 9.67 -14.23
CA ILE A 590 15.03 8.46 -14.91
C ILE A 590 13.52 8.36 -14.70
N PHE A 591 12.76 8.37 -15.79
CA PHE A 591 11.32 8.20 -15.78
C PHE A 591 10.99 6.74 -16.05
N GLU A 592 10.39 6.05 -15.09
CA GLU A 592 9.79 4.73 -15.29
C GLU A 592 8.35 4.91 -15.78
N VAL A 593 8.07 4.43 -16.98
CA VAL A 593 6.80 4.63 -17.70
C VAL A 593 6.11 3.28 -17.90
N MET A 594 4.81 3.27 -17.63
CA MET A 594 3.93 2.11 -17.82
C MET A 594 3.45 2.02 -19.27
N GLN A 595 2.87 0.89 -19.65
CA GLN A 595 2.35 0.67 -21.01
C GLN A 595 1.22 1.62 -21.42
N ASN A 596 0.55 2.26 -20.46
CA ASN A 596 -0.51 3.26 -20.68
C ASN A 596 0.03 4.70 -20.72
N ASN A 597 1.35 4.89 -20.89
CA ASN A 597 2.05 6.19 -20.91
C ASN A 597 1.97 7.02 -19.62
N HIS A 598 1.51 6.43 -18.51
CA HIS A 598 1.63 7.05 -17.19
C HIS A 598 3.00 6.78 -16.58
N ILE A 599 3.51 7.75 -15.83
CA ILE A 599 4.79 7.66 -15.11
C ILE A 599 4.54 6.90 -13.80
N ALA A 600 5.20 5.76 -13.62
CA ALA A 600 5.14 4.98 -12.39
C ALA A 600 6.08 5.53 -11.30
N SER A 601 7.28 5.91 -11.70
CA SER A 601 8.26 6.49 -10.77
C SER A 601 9.23 7.42 -11.47
N VAL A 602 9.80 8.36 -10.71
CA VAL A 602 10.88 9.24 -11.18
C VAL A 602 12.07 9.09 -10.24
N THR A 603 13.21 8.66 -10.78
CA THR A 603 14.47 8.59 -10.03
C THR A 603 15.31 9.81 -10.32
N LEU A 604 15.67 10.56 -9.29
CA LEU A 604 16.54 11.73 -9.37
C LEU A 604 17.95 11.34 -8.94
N TYR A 605 18.96 11.80 -9.68
CA TYR A 605 20.36 11.64 -9.30
C TYR A 605 21.13 12.93 -9.61
N GLY A 606 22.06 13.29 -8.74
CA GLY A 606 22.81 14.53 -8.87
C GLY A 606 24.11 14.49 -8.07
N PRO A 607 25.06 15.40 -8.38
CA PRO A 607 26.25 15.55 -7.56
C PRO A 607 25.85 16.06 -6.17
N PRO A 608 26.61 15.69 -5.12
CA PRO A 608 26.43 16.29 -3.79
C PRO A 608 26.68 17.79 -3.86
N ARG A 609 25.94 18.57 -3.07
CA ARG A 609 26.03 20.03 -3.07
C ARG A 609 27.47 20.50 -2.77
N PRO A 610 28.09 21.35 -3.60
CA PRO A 610 29.36 21.97 -3.26
C PRO A 610 29.12 22.98 -2.13
N GLY A 611 29.50 22.64 -0.90
CA GLY A 611 29.38 23.57 0.24
C GLY A 611 29.14 22.97 1.64
N ALA A 612 29.01 21.65 1.81
CA ALA A 612 28.78 21.05 3.12
C ALA A 612 29.96 21.19 4.13
N HIS A 613 31.10 21.74 3.72
CA HIS A 613 32.27 21.97 4.60
C HIS A 613 32.32 23.36 5.27
N LEU A 614 31.36 24.26 5.03
CA LEU A 614 31.41 25.65 5.52
C LEU A 614 30.34 26.03 6.56
N ARG A 615 29.58 25.07 7.11
CA ARG A 615 28.55 25.38 8.13
C ARG A 615 29.02 25.30 9.60
N THR A 616 30.31 25.10 9.86
CA THR A 616 30.87 25.04 11.23
C THR A 616 31.54 26.33 11.70
N ALA A 617 31.47 27.43 10.94
CA ALA A 617 32.01 28.72 11.36
C ALA A 617 30.96 29.80 11.13
N GLU A 618 29.97 29.86 12.01
CA GLU A 618 29.25 31.09 12.43
C GLU A 618 28.07 30.68 13.32
N LEU A 619 28.37 30.55 14.62
CA LEU A 619 27.43 30.88 15.68
C LEU A 619 28.13 31.92 16.57
N PRO A 620 27.42 32.97 17.03
CA PRO A 620 27.96 33.97 17.94
C PRO A 620 28.36 33.39 19.30
#